data_AF-A0A917CXS1-F1
#
_entry.id   AF-A0A917CXS1-F1
#
_cell.length_a   1.000
_cell.length_b   1.000
_cell.length_c   1.000
_cell.angle_alpha   90.00
_cell.angle_beta   90.00
_cell.angle_gamma   90.00
#
_symmetry.space_group_name_H-M   'P 1'
#
loop_
_entity.id
_entity.type
_entity.pdbx_description
1 polymer ?
#
loop_
_entity_poly.entity_id
_entity_poly.type
_entity_poly.pdbx_seq_one_letter_code
_entity_poly.pdbx_strand_id
1 'polypeptide(L)'
;MRWFLLTLVLTGVSHNSTSLKSDEKITVGGGVACHYPPDRLNQAIIEHNTLYLTTETVYPPIQINHPKLTLIGGLADCGDWNQLRNHSQKSIITGFHQYRPVTISTADDTANSQIKLVNLRLTHGQADTGGGLHITGPARVVLKNTVIEHNIADRRGGGMVLSGPHVTLQLINSLVQKNVAKKLGGGISCEGDHRIRIEHSQQIDNNQAPLADDYLLDQGCLVKINSVD
;
A
#
# COMPACT_ATOMS: atom_id res chain seq x y z
N MET A 1 -40.07 -2.02 -53.25
CA MET A 1 -39.58 -1.68 -51.90
C MET A 1 -38.21 -2.29 -51.71
N ARG A 2 -37.16 -1.46 -51.80
CA ARG A 2 -35.75 -1.83 -51.71
C ARG A 2 -35.35 -1.88 -50.23
N TRP A 3 -34.81 -2.99 -49.77
CA TRP A 3 -34.16 -3.10 -48.47
C TRP A 3 -32.75 -2.51 -48.56
N PHE A 4 -32.47 -1.45 -47.81
CA PHE A 4 -31.12 -0.93 -47.61
C PHE A 4 -30.46 -1.73 -46.47
N LEU A 5 -29.39 -2.47 -46.79
CA LEU A 5 -28.45 -2.94 -45.77
C LEU A 5 -27.67 -1.71 -45.26
N LEU A 6 -27.90 -1.33 -44.01
CA LEU A 6 -27.08 -0.38 -43.29
C LEU A 6 -25.86 -1.15 -42.76
N THR A 7 -24.74 -1.09 -43.46
CA THR A 7 -23.45 -1.54 -42.95
C THR A 7 -23.02 -0.59 -41.82
N LEU A 8 -23.12 -1.08 -40.59
CA LEU A 8 -22.59 -0.40 -39.41
C LEU A 8 -21.05 -0.43 -39.51
N VAL A 9 -20.45 0.68 -39.94
CA VAL A 9 -19.00 0.87 -39.83
C VAL A 9 -18.70 1.10 -38.35
N LEU A 10 -18.35 0.02 -37.65
CA LEU A 10 -17.64 0.12 -36.38
C LEU A 10 -16.29 0.77 -36.67
N THR A 11 -16.20 2.09 -36.53
CA THR A 11 -14.91 2.74 -36.36
C THR A 11 -14.36 2.28 -35.02
N GLY A 12 -13.61 1.18 -35.05
CA GLY A 12 -12.76 0.80 -33.94
C GLY A 12 -11.83 1.96 -33.65
N VAL A 13 -12.02 2.60 -32.50
CA VAL A 13 -10.97 3.41 -31.91
C VAL A 13 -9.87 2.41 -31.58
N SER A 14 -8.86 2.33 -32.44
CA SER A 14 -7.66 1.57 -32.14
C SER A 14 -7.10 2.14 -30.84
N HIS A 15 -7.18 1.37 -29.77
CA HIS A 15 -6.25 1.56 -28.67
C HIS A 15 -4.89 1.22 -29.27
N ASN A 16 -4.19 2.26 -29.68
CA ASN A 16 -2.82 2.18 -30.13
C ASN A 16 -2.06 1.56 -28.96
N SER A 17 -1.79 0.25 -29.03
CA SER A 17 -0.89 -0.42 -28.10
C SER A 17 0.51 0.05 -28.47
N THR A 18 0.82 1.29 -28.09
CA THR A 18 2.18 1.76 -28.01
C THR A 18 2.87 0.81 -27.04
N SER A 19 3.78 0.01 -27.56
CA SER A 19 4.71 -0.77 -26.75
C SER A 19 5.31 0.18 -25.72
N LEU A 20 4.96 0.00 -24.45
CA LEU A 20 5.55 0.75 -23.35
C LEU A 20 7.07 0.59 -23.48
N LYS A 21 7.77 1.70 -23.76
CA LYS A 21 9.24 1.71 -23.75
C LYS A 21 9.65 1.33 -22.32
N SER A 22 10.62 0.43 -22.17
CA SER A 22 10.93 -0.25 -20.91
C SER A 22 11.40 0.66 -19.74
N ASP A 23 11.41 1.98 -19.91
CA ASP A 23 11.83 2.99 -18.93
C ASP A 23 10.76 4.06 -18.66
N GLU A 24 9.54 3.90 -19.18
CA GLU A 24 8.47 4.86 -18.95
C GLU A 24 7.98 4.80 -17.50
N LYS A 25 8.09 5.93 -16.80
CA LYS A 25 7.67 6.05 -15.41
C LYS A 25 6.18 6.36 -15.37
N ILE A 26 5.41 5.39 -14.89
CA ILE A 26 3.95 5.49 -14.84
C ILE A 26 3.52 6.28 -13.61
N THR A 27 2.82 7.39 -13.84
CA THR A 27 2.40 8.33 -12.79
C THR A 27 0.90 8.28 -12.57
N VAL A 28 0.50 8.46 -11.31
CA VAL A 28 -0.89 8.60 -10.92
C VAL A 28 -1.03 9.90 -10.12
N GLY A 29 -1.95 10.78 -10.49
CA GLY A 29 -2.10 12.09 -9.86
C GLY A 29 -3.26 12.90 -10.42
N GLY A 30 -3.45 14.11 -9.91
CA GLY A 30 -4.56 14.99 -10.31
C GLY A 30 -4.27 15.83 -11.56
N GLY A 31 -3.00 16.03 -11.89
CA GLY A 31 -2.56 16.81 -13.03
C GLY A 31 -2.81 16.15 -14.39
N VAL A 32 -2.98 16.98 -15.42
CA VAL A 32 -3.21 16.53 -16.81
C VAL A 32 -2.03 15.78 -17.43
N ALA A 33 -0.85 15.89 -16.83
CA ALA A 33 0.36 15.16 -17.24
C ALA A 33 0.41 13.73 -16.67
N CYS A 34 -0.55 13.34 -15.83
CA CYS A 34 -0.58 12.02 -15.21
C CYS A 34 -1.10 10.95 -16.18
N HIS A 35 -0.52 9.76 -16.11
CA HIS A 35 -0.97 8.63 -16.92
C HIS A 35 -2.32 8.10 -16.43
N TYR A 36 -2.52 8.10 -15.11
CA TYR A 36 -3.78 7.71 -14.47
C TYR A 36 -4.27 8.82 -13.54
N PRO A 37 -5.60 9.08 -13.50
CA PRO A 37 -6.19 9.87 -12.43
C PRO A 37 -6.23 9.08 -11.10
N PRO A 38 -6.41 9.74 -9.95
CA PRO A 38 -6.24 9.11 -8.63
C PRO A 38 -7.23 7.98 -8.34
N ASP A 39 -8.46 8.09 -8.85
CA ASP A 39 -9.53 7.09 -8.75
C ASP A 39 -9.23 5.81 -9.52
N ARG A 40 -8.32 5.86 -10.51
CA ARG A 40 -7.87 4.69 -11.28
C ARG A 40 -6.58 4.05 -10.75
N LEU A 41 -6.14 4.39 -9.54
CA LEU A 41 -4.94 3.80 -8.93
C LEU A 41 -5.01 2.26 -8.85
N ASN A 42 -6.15 1.68 -8.45
CA ASN A 42 -6.29 0.22 -8.39
C ASN A 42 -6.13 -0.44 -9.77
N GLN A 43 -6.58 0.22 -10.83
CA GLN A 43 -6.35 -0.26 -12.19
C GLN A 43 -4.88 -0.15 -12.58
N ALA A 44 -4.23 0.98 -12.29
CA ALA A 44 -2.81 1.15 -12.55
C ALA A 44 -1.95 0.08 -11.83
N ILE A 45 -2.34 -0.32 -10.62
CA ILE A 45 -1.69 -1.39 -9.84
C ILE A 45 -1.77 -2.75 -10.56
N ILE A 46 -2.86 -3.03 -11.26
CA ILE A 46 -3.04 -4.28 -12.02
C ILE A 46 -2.16 -4.27 -13.27
N GLU A 47 -2.02 -3.10 -13.91
CA GLU A 47 -1.38 -2.97 -15.22
C GLU A 47 0.14 -2.79 -15.14
N HIS A 48 0.68 -2.36 -13.98
CA HIS A 48 2.08 -1.95 -13.85
C HIS A 48 2.78 -2.43 -12.59
N ASN A 49 4.05 -2.81 -12.75
CA ASN A 49 4.91 -3.23 -11.65
C ASN A 49 5.46 -2.06 -10.81
N THR A 50 5.51 -0.84 -11.36
CA THR A 50 6.08 0.32 -10.68
C THR A 50 5.28 1.58 -11.00
N LEU A 51 4.85 2.27 -9.95
CA LEU A 51 3.97 3.43 -10.03
C LEU A 51 4.51 4.55 -9.15
N TYR A 52 4.34 5.78 -9.63
CA TYR A 52 4.73 7.00 -8.93
C TYR A 52 3.48 7.82 -8.58
N LEU A 53 3.28 8.09 -7.29
CA LEU A 53 2.15 8.86 -6.78
C LEU A 53 2.57 10.30 -6.50
N THR A 54 1.75 11.21 -7.00
CA THR A 54 1.85 12.64 -6.68
C THR A 54 1.45 12.96 -5.23
N THR A 55 1.76 14.16 -4.74
CA THR A 55 1.36 14.67 -3.42
C THR A 55 0.23 15.69 -3.49
N GLU A 56 -0.14 16.15 -4.69
CA GLU A 56 -1.23 17.10 -4.94
C GLU A 56 -2.63 16.56 -4.64
N THR A 57 -2.76 15.26 -4.33
CA THR A 57 -4.03 14.58 -4.14
C THR A 57 -3.95 13.47 -3.08
N VAL A 58 -5.12 13.02 -2.65
CA VAL A 58 -5.30 11.90 -1.73
C VAL A 58 -5.89 10.71 -2.50
N TYR A 59 -5.30 9.54 -2.31
CA TYR A 59 -5.69 8.33 -3.02
C TYR A 59 -6.69 7.49 -2.22
N PRO A 60 -7.64 6.84 -2.92
CA PRO A 60 -8.59 5.93 -2.29
C PRO A 60 -7.91 4.67 -1.76
N PRO A 61 -8.62 3.85 -0.96
CA PRO A 61 -8.17 2.53 -0.55
C PRO A 61 -7.67 1.68 -1.72
N ILE A 62 -6.56 0.97 -1.51
CA ILE A 62 -5.98 0.08 -2.53
C ILE A 62 -6.02 -1.39 -2.14
N GLN A 63 -6.23 -2.23 -3.15
CA GLN A 63 -6.15 -3.69 -3.05
C GLN A 63 -5.01 -4.19 -3.95
N ILE A 64 -4.04 -4.85 -3.34
CA ILE A 64 -2.85 -5.35 -4.02
C ILE A 64 -2.96 -6.87 -4.11
N ASN A 65 -3.28 -7.35 -5.30
CA ASN A 65 -3.11 -8.73 -5.71
C ASN A 65 -2.15 -8.76 -6.91
N HIS A 66 -0.86 -8.68 -6.61
CA HIS A 66 0.17 -8.42 -7.61
C HIS A 66 1.49 -9.11 -7.26
N PRO A 67 2.13 -9.86 -8.17
CA PRO A 67 3.32 -10.66 -7.84
C PRO A 67 4.56 -9.80 -7.50
N LYS A 68 4.68 -8.60 -8.09
CA LYS A 68 5.78 -7.68 -7.82
C LYS A 68 5.38 -6.22 -8.03
N LEU A 69 5.11 -5.47 -6.97
CA LEU A 69 4.69 -4.07 -7.05
C LEU A 69 5.67 -3.15 -6.31
N THR A 70 6.00 -2.02 -6.91
CA THR A 70 6.70 -0.91 -6.24
C THR A 70 5.88 0.37 -6.40
N LEU A 71 5.30 0.85 -5.30
CA LEU A 71 4.54 2.10 -5.25
C LEU A 71 5.38 3.16 -4.54
N ILE A 72 5.66 4.26 -5.23
CA ILE A 72 6.56 5.32 -4.76
C ILE A 72 5.78 6.63 -4.68
N GLY A 73 5.57 7.15 -3.48
CA GLY A 73 4.96 8.46 -3.26
C GLY A 73 5.97 9.60 -3.15
N GLY A 74 5.44 10.82 -3.05
CA GLY A 74 6.22 12.04 -2.86
C GLY A 74 6.59 12.76 -4.16
N LEU A 75 6.03 12.36 -5.29
CA LEU A 75 6.17 13.13 -6.52
C LEU A 75 5.36 14.43 -6.39
N ALA A 76 5.89 15.60 -6.71
CA ALA A 76 5.12 16.85 -6.58
C ALA A 76 3.95 16.86 -7.59
N ASP A 77 4.29 16.61 -8.85
CA ASP A 77 3.37 16.49 -9.98
C ASP A 77 3.90 15.48 -11.01
N CYS A 78 3.06 15.07 -11.95
CA CYS A 78 3.41 14.03 -12.92
C CYS A 78 4.47 14.42 -13.98
N GLY A 79 4.87 15.69 -14.07
CA GLY A 79 5.93 16.17 -14.95
C GLY A 79 7.28 16.35 -14.25
N ASP A 80 7.30 16.45 -12.92
CA ASP A 80 8.51 16.79 -12.16
C ASP A 80 9.32 15.57 -11.70
N TRP A 81 10.15 15.07 -12.61
CA TRP A 81 11.05 13.95 -12.32
C TRP A 81 12.29 14.31 -11.49
N ASN A 82 12.63 15.60 -11.39
CA ASN A 82 13.80 16.05 -10.65
C ASN A 82 13.54 16.01 -9.14
N GLN A 83 12.27 16.09 -8.73
CA GLN A 83 11.84 16.02 -7.35
C GLN A 83 11.63 14.61 -6.79
N LEU A 84 11.85 13.54 -7.58
CA LEU A 84 11.84 12.16 -7.06
C LEU A 84 12.83 11.92 -5.89
N ARG A 85 13.79 12.84 -5.69
CA ARG A 85 14.77 12.81 -4.61
C ARG A 85 14.34 13.58 -3.35
N ASN A 86 13.28 14.40 -3.43
CA ASN A 86 12.79 15.21 -2.32
C ASN A 86 11.70 14.48 -1.54
N HIS A 87 12.12 13.50 -0.71
CA HIS A 87 11.24 12.63 0.07
C HIS A 87 10.56 13.28 1.29
N SER A 88 10.49 14.61 1.34
CA SER A 88 9.93 15.34 2.48
C SER A 88 8.39 15.21 2.55
N GLN A 89 7.73 15.21 1.39
CA GLN A 89 6.28 14.99 1.30
C GLN A 89 5.96 13.53 0.96
N LYS A 90 4.86 13.03 1.52
CA LYS A 90 4.37 11.65 1.36
C LYS A 90 3.04 11.68 0.65
N SER A 91 2.87 10.80 -0.33
CA SER A 91 1.56 10.59 -0.96
C SER A 91 0.63 9.89 0.04
N ILE A 92 -0.62 10.34 0.11
CA ILE A 92 -1.57 9.90 1.14
C ILE A 92 -2.53 8.88 0.54
N ILE A 93 -2.56 7.68 1.12
CA ILE A 93 -3.60 6.69 0.86
C ILE A 93 -4.48 6.65 2.11
N THR A 94 -5.78 6.89 1.96
CA THR A 94 -6.68 6.99 3.10
C THR A 94 -7.81 5.97 3.07
N GLY A 95 -8.22 5.54 4.26
CA GLY A 95 -9.37 4.65 4.47
C GLY A 95 -10.70 5.38 4.68
N PHE A 96 -10.72 6.71 4.72
CA PHE A 96 -11.92 7.52 4.96
C PHE A 96 -12.76 7.09 6.19
N HIS A 97 -12.11 6.58 7.24
CA HIS A 97 -12.71 6.05 8.47
C HIS A 97 -13.71 4.90 8.27
N GLN A 98 -13.70 4.26 7.11
CA GLN A 98 -14.66 3.20 6.76
C GLN A 98 -13.99 1.99 6.12
N TYR A 99 -12.84 2.21 5.51
CA TYR A 99 -12.08 1.22 4.77
C TYR A 99 -10.67 1.14 5.31
N ARG A 100 -9.99 0.09 4.87
CA ARG A 100 -8.58 -0.12 5.11
C ARG A 100 -7.78 0.55 3.99
N PRO A 101 -6.83 1.47 4.27
CA PRO A 101 -6.03 2.13 3.24
C PRO A 101 -5.35 1.14 2.29
N VAL A 102 -4.77 0.07 2.82
CA VAL A 102 -4.08 -0.95 2.02
C VAL A 102 -4.50 -2.36 2.43
N THR A 103 -4.91 -3.17 1.46
CA THR A 103 -5.06 -4.62 1.63
C THR A 103 -4.17 -5.35 0.63
N ILE A 104 -3.34 -6.28 1.10
CA ILE A 104 -2.46 -7.11 0.26
C ILE A 104 -2.99 -8.54 0.34
N SER A 105 -3.61 -9.00 -0.75
CA SER A 105 -4.18 -10.33 -0.89
C SER A 105 -3.48 -11.05 -2.04
N THR A 106 -2.68 -12.07 -1.72
CA THR A 106 -2.00 -12.88 -2.73
C THR A 106 -2.70 -14.22 -2.77
N ALA A 107 -3.45 -14.48 -3.84
CA ALA A 107 -4.42 -15.57 -3.91
C ALA A 107 -3.79 -16.97 -4.04
N ASP A 108 -2.48 -17.05 -4.31
CA ASP A 108 -1.79 -18.31 -4.52
C ASP A 108 -0.77 -18.57 -3.41
N ASP A 109 -0.97 -19.66 -2.65
CA ASP A 109 -0.08 -20.16 -1.59
C ASP A 109 1.36 -20.46 -2.06
N THR A 110 1.65 -20.29 -3.35
CA THR A 110 2.96 -20.47 -3.98
C THR A 110 3.60 -19.16 -4.48
N ALA A 111 2.85 -18.06 -4.58
CA ALA A 111 3.35 -16.79 -5.12
C ALA A 111 3.83 -15.87 -3.99
N ASN A 112 5.12 -15.95 -3.67
CA ASN A 112 5.77 -15.05 -2.71
C ASN A 112 5.89 -13.63 -3.29
N SER A 113 4.81 -12.86 -3.18
CA SER A 113 4.70 -11.55 -3.82
C SER A 113 5.66 -10.54 -3.20
N GLN A 114 6.29 -9.72 -4.03
CA GLN A 114 7.26 -8.71 -3.62
C GLN A 114 6.64 -7.33 -3.69
N ILE A 115 6.18 -6.81 -2.55
CA ILE A 115 5.50 -5.52 -2.49
C ILE A 115 6.40 -4.50 -1.80
N LYS A 116 6.61 -3.36 -2.45
CA LYS A 116 7.38 -2.22 -1.90
C LYS A 116 6.50 -0.99 -1.87
N LEU A 117 6.30 -0.43 -0.69
CA LEU A 117 5.54 0.79 -0.45
C LEU A 117 6.49 1.85 0.10
N VAL A 118 6.77 2.86 -0.71
CA VAL A 118 7.84 3.83 -0.47
C VAL A 118 7.27 5.23 -0.36
N ASN A 119 7.63 5.94 0.71
CA ASN A 119 7.29 7.35 0.92
C ASN A 119 5.77 7.65 0.86
N LEU A 120 5.02 6.82 1.58
CA LEU A 120 3.56 6.92 1.69
C LEU A 120 3.13 7.31 3.10
N ARG A 121 1.91 7.85 3.21
CA ARG A 121 1.16 7.95 4.46
C ARG A 121 -0.12 7.12 4.33
N LEU A 122 -0.28 6.11 5.17
CA LEU A 122 -1.48 5.26 5.23
C LEU A 122 -2.29 5.67 6.46
N THR A 123 -3.47 6.24 6.25
CA THR A 123 -4.15 6.95 7.35
C THR A 123 -5.68 6.95 7.30
N HIS A 124 -6.29 7.22 8.45
CA HIS A 124 -7.74 7.25 8.65
C HIS A 124 -8.40 5.97 8.15
N GLY A 125 -7.76 4.84 8.42
CA GLY A 125 -8.31 3.52 8.16
C GLY A 125 -9.18 3.04 9.31
N GLN A 126 -10.26 2.33 8.99
CA GLN A 126 -11.07 1.62 9.98
C GLN A 126 -11.49 0.26 9.46
N ALA A 127 -11.24 -0.79 10.25
CA ALA A 127 -11.65 -2.15 9.92
C ALA A 127 -11.74 -3.04 11.18
N ASP A 128 -12.21 -4.29 11.02
CA ASP A 128 -12.23 -5.26 12.13
C ASP A 128 -10.81 -5.58 12.64
N THR A 129 -9.86 -5.77 11.71
CA THR A 129 -8.44 -6.01 12.00
C THR A 129 -7.55 -5.24 11.04
N GLY A 130 -6.33 -4.87 11.44
CA GLY A 130 -5.38 -4.21 10.53
C GLY A 130 -5.91 -2.88 10.01
N GLY A 131 -6.19 -1.90 10.88
CA GLY A 131 -6.92 -0.68 10.49
C GLY A 131 -6.28 0.07 9.32
N GLY A 132 -4.95 0.13 9.25
CA GLY A 132 -4.19 0.78 8.17
C GLY A 132 -3.78 -0.15 7.04
N LEU A 133 -3.24 -1.33 7.39
CA LEU A 133 -2.70 -2.29 6.43
C LEU A 133 -3.01 -3.73 6.85
N HIS A 134 -3.46 -4.56 5.90
CA HIS A 134 -3.71 -5.99 6.14
C HIS A 134 -3.03 -6.84 5.08
N ILE A 135 -2.17 -7.78 5.51
CA ILE A 135 -1.53 -8.78 4.66
C ILE A 135 -2.17 -10.14 4.90
N THR A 136 -2.87 -10.67 3.90
CA THR A 136 -3.66 -11.92 4.00
C THR A 136 -3.05 -13.12 3.29
N GLY A 137 -2.06 -12.94 2.40
CA GLY A 137 -1.39 -14.02 1.68
C GLY A 137 0.14 -14.01 1.85
N PRO A 138 0.86 -15.01 1.30
CA PRO A 138 2.31 -15.06 1.37
C PRO A 138 2.94 -13.89 0.60
N ALA A 139 3.68 -13.05 1.32
CA ALA A 139 4.30 -11.85 0.76
C ALA A 139 5.58 -11.45 1.47
N ARG A 140 6.51 -10.88 0.70
CA ARG A 140 7.62 -10.05 1.17
C ARG A 140 7.23 -8.59 0.97
N VAL A 141 6.98 -7.89 2.07
CA VAL A 141 6.56 -6.50 2.07
C VAL A 141 7.65 -5.61 2.66
N VAL A 142 8.02 -4.57 1.93
CA VAL A 142 8.96 -3.55 2.40
C VAL A 142 8.24 -2.21 2.49
N LEU A 143 8.17 -1.66 3.70
CA LEU A 143 7.74 -0.28 3.93
C LEU A 143 8.97 0.60 4.12
N LYS A 144 9.22 1.51 3.19
CA LYS A 144 10.38 2.41 3.23
C LYS A 144 9.96 3.87 3.32
N ASN A 145 10.42 4.58 4.35
CA ASN A 145 10.06 5.99 4.56
C ASN A 145 8.53 6.19 4.59
N THR A 146 7.78 5.23 5.12
CA THR A 146 6.31 5.22 5.11
C THR A 146 5.78 5.43 6.52
N VAL A 147 4.68 6.16 6.65
CA VAL A 147 4.01 6.40 7.94
C VAL A 147 2.64 5.73 7.92
N ILE A 148 2.34 4.93 8.94
CA ILE A 148 1.03 4.33 9.18
C ILE A 148 0.49 4.97 10.46
N GLU A 149 -0.52 5.83 10.33
CA GLU A 149 -1.03 6.61 11.47
C GLU A 149 -2.52 6.91 11.42
N HIS A 150 -3.11 7.12 12.59
CA HIS A 150 -4.53 7.44 12.75
C HIS A 150 -5.46 6.37 12.16
N ASN A 151 -5.06 5.10 12.28
CA ASN A 151 -5.88 3.97 11.88
C ASN A 151 -6.49 3.26 13.09
N ILE A 152 -7.68 2.70 12.92
CA ILE A 152 -8.48 2.09 13.98
C ILE A 152 -8.84 0.64 13.60
N ALA A 153 -8.61 -0.30 14.52
CA ALA A 153 -9.10 -1.66 14.41
C ALA A 153 -10.11 -1.98 15.53
N ASP A 154 -11.25 -2.59 15.19
CA ASP A 154 -12.25 -3.01 16.19
C ASP A 154 -11.80 -4.21 17.04
N ARG A 155 -10.80 -4.95 16.58
CA ARG A 155 -10.20 -6.07 17.32
C ARG A 155 -8.71 -5.90 17.50
N ARG A 156 -7.92 -6.01 16.43
CA ARG A 156 -6.47 -6.10 16.55
C ARG A 156 -5.69 -5.48 15.41
N GLY A 157 -4.49 -4.99 15.70
CA GLY A 157 -3.61 -4.39 14.69
C GLY A 157 -4.16 -3.05 14.23
N GLY A 158 -4.20 -2.04 15.09
CA GLY A 158 -4.73 -0.73 14.73
C GLY A 158 -4.02 -0.15 13.50
N GLY A 159 -2.69 -0.23 13.48
CA GLY A 159 -1.86 0.13 12.32
C GLY A 159 -1.87 -0.96 11.26
N MET A 160 -1.48 -2.19 11.62
CA MET A 160 -1.40 -3.30 10.68
C MET A 160 -1.66 -4.67 11.29
N VAL A 161 -2.06 -5.62 10.45
CA VAL A 161 -2.14 -7.04 10.82
C VAL A 161 -1.49 -7.93 9.76
N LEU A 162 -0.74 -8.92 10.22
CA LEU A 162 -0.19 -10.01 9.42
C LEU A 162 -1.01 -11.27 9.72
N SER A 163 -1.72 -11.81 8.73
CA SER A 163 -2.55 -13.01 8.91
C SER A 163 -2.44 -14.05 7.79
N GLY A 164 -1.68 -13.78 6.73
CA GLY A 164 -1.41 -14.73 5.66
C GLY A 164 -0.24 -15.65 5.98
N PRO A 165 -0.07 -16.81 5.33
CA PRO A 165 1.03 -17.73 5.65
C PRO A 165 2.40 -17.11 5.31
N HIS A 166 3.39 -17.26 6.21
CA HIS A 166 4.81 -16.93 5.96
C HIS A 166 5.11 -15.50 5.48
N VAL A 167 4.43 -14.48 6.02
CA VAL A 167 4.71 -13.08 5.68
C VAL A 167 6.08 -12.65 6.21
N THR A 168 6.85 -11.98 5.35
CA THR A 168 8.06 -11.24 5.75
C THR A 168 7.82 -9.75 5.57
N LEU A 169 7.84 -8.99 6.66
CA LEU A 169 7.69 -7.54 6.67
C LEU A 169 9.03 -6.88 7.04
N GLN A 170 9.44 -5.86 6.27
CA GLN A 170 10.59 -5.03 6.59
C GLN A 170 10.17 -3.56 6.71
N LEU A 171 10.48 -2.95 7.86
CA LEU A 171 10.31 -1.52 8.13
C LEU A 171 11.67 -0.82 8.03
N ILE A 172 11.79 0.12 7.09
CA ILE A 172 13.01 0.89 6.82
C ILE A 172 12.68 2.38 6.87
N ASN A 173 13.18 3.10 7.86
CA ASN A 173 12.81 4.51 8.10
C ASN A 173 11.28 4.76 8.15
N SER A 174 10.51 3.77 8.61
CA SER A 174 9.05 3.83 8.58
C SER A 174 8.50 3.93 10.00
N LEU A 175 7.38 4.63 10.17
CA LEU A 175 6.74 4.82 11.48
C LEU A 175 5.34 4.19 11.48
N VAL A 176 5.00 3.50 12.56
CA VAL A 176 3.68 2.95 12.86
C VAL A 176 3.26 3.57 14.18
N GLN A 177 2.48 4.65 14.12
CA GLN A 177 2.20 5.49 15.28
C GLN A 177 0.77 5.96 15.35
N LYS A 178 0.27 6.29 16.55
CA LYS A 178 -1.07 6.88 16.74
C LYS A 178 -2.18 6.03 16.14
N ASN A 179 -1.98 4.72 16.14
CA ASN A 179 -3.00 3.77 15.73
C ASN A 179 -3.69 3.17 16.96
N VAL A 180 -4.95 2.77 16.82
CA VAL A 180 -5.77 2.29 17.92
C VAL A 180 -6.35 0.92 17.59
N ALA A 181 -6.20 -0.05 18.47
CA ALA A 181 -6.98 -1.29 18.43
C ALA A 181 -7.88 -1.37 19.67
N LYS A 182 -9.16 -1.70 19.48
CA LYS A 182 -10.10 -1.80 20.62
C LYS A 182 -9.88 -3.04 21.49
N LYS A 183 -9.02 -3.99 21.08
CA LYS A 183 -8.66 -5.16 21.92
C LYS A 183 -7.15 -5.33 22.07
N LEU A 184 -6.42 -5.62 20.98
CA LEU A 184 -5.01 -6.06 21.05
C LEU A 184 -4.11 -5.42 19.99
N GLY A 185 -2.85 -5.12 20.29
CA GLY A 185 -1.86 -4.75 19.26
C GLY A 185 -2.21 -3.45 18.56
N GLY A 186 -2.10 -2.31 19.25
CA GLY A 186 -2.49 -1.00 18.70
C GLY A 186 -1.72 -0.64 17.44
N GLY A 187 -0.41 -0.92 17.38
CA GLY A 187 0.42 -0.74 16.19
C GLY A 187 0.35 -1.94 15.26
N ILE A 188 0.97 -3.06 15.66
CA ILE A 188 1.09 -4.27 14.84
C ILE A 188 0.46 -5.46 15.57
N SER A 189 -0.33 -6.27 14.87
CA SER A 189 -0.72 -7.60 15.32
C SER A 189 -0.12 -8.65 14.40
N CYS A 190 0.67 -9.56 14.97
CA CYS A 190 1.35 -10.63 14.26
C CYS A 190 1.09 -11.98 14.94
N GLU A 191 0.38 -12.88 14.24
CA GLU A 191 0.02 -14.20 14.73
C GLU A 191 0.44 -15.26 13.71
N GLY A 192 1.34 -16.18 14.07
CA GLY A 192 1.81 -17.25 13.18
C GLY A 192 3.28 -17.13 12.79
N ASP A 193 3.76 -18.04 11.94
CA ASP A 193 5.15 -18.03 11.44
C ASP A 193 5.38 -16.88 10.45
N HIS A 194 5.59 -15.68 10.99
CA HIS A 194 5.88 -14.47 10.24
C HIS A 194 7.20 -13.88 10.73
N ARG A 195 7.84 -13.09 9.87
CA ARG A 195 9.10 -12.41 10.19
C ARG A 195 8.94 -10.91 10.01
N ILE A 196 9.18 -10.15 11.06
CA ILE A 196 9.23 -8.68 11.02
C ILE A 196 10.67 -8.26 11.25
N ARG A 197 11.21 -7.44 10.35
CA ARG A 197 12.54 -6.83 10.47
C ARG A 197 12.41 -5.31 10.53
N ILE A 198 12.98 -4.73 11.56
CA ILE A 198 12.92 -3.30 11.85
C ILE A 198 14.35 -2.78 11.79
N GLU A 199 14.63 -1.85 10.87
CA GLU A 199 16.00 -1.37 10.62
C GLU A 199 16.39 -0.15 11.48
N HIS A 200 15.48 0.43 12.26
CA HIS A 200 15.78 1.49 13.23
C HIS A 200 14.89 1.37 14.47
N SER A 201 15.39 1.71 15.65
CA SER A 201 14.60 1.77 16.89
C SER A 201 13.54 2.90 16.81
N GLN A 202 12.45 2.77 17.57
CA GLN A 202 11.33 3.75 17.63
C GLN A 202 10.39 3.81 16.41
N GLN A 203 10.36 2.77 15.57
CA GLN A 203 9.47 2.72 14.41
C GLN A 203 8.01 2.37 14.74
N ILE A 204 7.73 1.91 15.96
CA ILE A 204 6.39 1.52 16.40
C ILE A 204 6.21 2.10 17.79
N ASP A 205 5.49 3.20 17.90
CA ASP A 205 5.32 3.94 19.15
C ASP A 205 3.98 4.69 19.19
N ASN A 206 3.57 5.16 20.36
CA ASN A 206 2.35 5.97 20.53
C ASN A 206 1.09 5.31 19.96
N ASN A 207 1.04 3.98 19.91
CA ASN A 207 -0.16 3.24 19.57
C ASN A 207 -0.93 2.88 20.84
N GLN A 208 -2.21 2.52 20.70
CA GLN A 208 -3.08 2.27 21.84
C GLN A 208 -3.89 0.99 21.66
N ALA A 209 -3.86 0.13 22.67
CA ALA A 209 -4.76 -1.01 22.79
C ALA A 209 -4.91 -1.40 24.28
N PRO A 210 -6.07 -1.93 24.71
CA PRO A 210 -6.21 -2.45 26.07
C PRO A 210 -5.13 -3.47 26.47
N LEU A 211 -4.61 -4.22 25.51
CA LEU A 211 -3.47 -5.13 25.69
C LEU A 211 -2.50 -4.97 24.50
N ALA A 212 -1.20 -4.91 24.80
CA ALA A 212 -0.13 -4.76 23.81
C ALA A 212 -0.32 -3.51 22.93
N ASP A 213 -0.03 -2.32 23.50
CA ASP A 213 -0.20 -1.02 22.84
C ASP A 213 0.51 -0.95 21.48
N ASP A 214 1.80 -1.25 21.43
CA ASP A 214 2.59 -1.11 20.20
C ASP A 214 2.54 -2.34 19.30
N TYR A 215 2.85 -3.52 19.83
CA TYR A 215 2.79 -4.73 19.04
C TYR A 215 2.40 -5.96 19.85
N LEU A 216 1.55 -6.79 19.25
CA LEU A 216 1.23 -8.14 19.70
C LEU A 216 1.98 -9.14 18.84
N LEU A 217 2.77 -10.02 19.46
CA LEU A 217 3.48 -11.13 18.82
C LEU A 217 3.01 -12.44 19.45
N ASP A 218 2.47 -13.34 18.64
CA ASP A 218 2.03 -14.67 19.10
C ASP A 218 2.36 -15.75 18.06
N GLN A 219 2.29 -17.02 18.49
CA GLN A 219 2.34 -18.22 17.64
C GLN A 219 3.52 -18.27 16.66
N GLY A 220 4.73 -17.94 17.12
CA GLY A 220 5.95 -18.07 16.31
C GLY A 220 6.33 -16.86 15.47
N CYS A 221 5.65 -15.72 15.63
CA CYS A 221 6.07 -14.48 14.97
C CYS A 221 7.45 -14.02 15.49
N LEU A 222 8.41 -13.88 14.58
CA LEU A 222 9.78 -13.47 14.88
C LEU A 222 10.00 -12.01 14.54
N VAL A 223 10.43 -11.22 15.52
CA VAL A 223 10.82 -9.81 15.33
C VAL A 223 12.32 -9.65 15.50
N LYS A 224 12.96 -9.05 14.51
CA LYS A 224 14.37 -8.65 14.57
C LYS A 224 14.47 -7.13 14.43
N ILE A 225 14.91 -6.48 15.49
CA ILE A 225 15.22 -5.04 15.50
C ILE A 225 16.73 -4.92 15.36
N ASN A 226 17.19 -4.16 14.36
CA ASN A 226 18.57 -3.68 14.36
C ASN A 226 18.52 -2.24 14.85
N SER A 227 19.14 -1.98 16.01
CA SER A 227 19.49 -0.62 16.38
C SER A 227 20.67 -0.20 15.52
N VAL A 228 20.63 1.05 15.06
CA VAL A 228 21.84 1.75 14.67
C VAL A 228 22.11 2.67 15.85
N ASP A 229 23.15 2.35 16.61
CA ASP A 229 23.62 3.14 17.75
C ASP A 229 24.05 4.55 17.31
#